data_AF-A0A8S9TQD0-F1
#
_entry.id   AF-A0A8S9TQD0-F1
#
_cell.length_a   1.000
_cell.length_b   1.000
_cell.length_c   1.000
_cell.angle_alpha   90.00
_cell.angle_beta   90.00
_cell.angle_gamma   90.00
#
_symmetry.space_group_name_H-M   'P 1'
#
loop_
_entity.id
_entity.type
_entity.pdbx_description
1 polymer ?
#
loop_
_entity_poly.entity_id
_entity_poly.type
_entity_poly.pdbx_seq_one_letter_code
_entity_poly.pdbx_strand_id
1 'polypeptide(L)'
;MLTSNDARLESLAYRVQLHNIPQFLPTDNEWNKNYPTIQRIFSPDYPESPVLRQAVMTQHAVIYQHGQERTKYGSVASPADFFELVHNGRRNDKPVLFTYAITSKGWYFSETGAAFFKDMLSKHMLHSGAAFSVKYAGEFHIQQADDDTFKLVIDNNSGTYAPPQEQLPQLQELMENNFPGIICEALDRDDETLMEARKEIFAAWE
;
A
#
# COMPACT_ATOMS: atom_id res chain seq x y z
N MET A 1 -17.31 -17.62 15.48
CA MET A 1 -18.38 -16.60 15.45
C MET A 1 -17.85 -15.37 16.14
N LEU A 2 -17.46 -14.35 15.38
CA LEU A 2 -17.13 -13.04 15.93
C LEU A 2 -18.46 -12.33 16.24
N THR A 3 -18.69 -12.06 17.51
CA THR A 3 -19.93 -11.44 18.00
C THR A 3 -19.92 -9.94 17.73
N SER A 4 -21.12 -9.40 17.52
CA SER A 4 -21.52 -8.08 17.02
C SER A 4 -21.06 -6.81 17.78
N ASN A 5 -19.91 -6.82 18.46
CA ASN A 5 -19.30 -5.62 19.08
C ASN A 5 -17.96 -5.19 18.44
N ASP A 6 -17.43 -5.94 17.46
CA ASP A 6 -16.16 -5.64 16.75
C ASP A 6 -16.28 -4.55 15.67
N ALA A 7 -17.45 -3.95 15.47
CA ALA A 7 -17.67 -2.88 14.50
C ALA A 7 -17.01 -1.54 14.87
N ARG A 8 -16.18 -1.49 15.93
CA ARG A 8 -15.33 -0.34 16.26
C ARG A 8 -14.10 -0.31 15.34
N LEU A 9 -14.30 0.15 14.10
CA LEU A 9 -13.28 0.80 13.28
C LEU A 9 -11.91 0.08 13.26
N GLU A 10 -11.88 -1.21 12.91
CA GLU A 10 -10.61 -1.91 12.67
C GLU A 10 -9.99 -1.40 11.37
N SER A 11 -9.17 -0.35 11.45
CA SER A 11 -8.26 0.00 10.36
C SER A 11 -7.00 -0.82 10.53
N LEU A 12 -6.79 -1.78 9.63
CA LEU A 12 -5.63 -2.67 9.67
C LEU A 12 -4.46 -2.07 8.89
N ALA A 13 -3.25 -2.22 9.44
CA ALA A 13 -2.00 -1.99 8.74
C ALA A 13 -1.27 -3.31 8.58
N TYR A 14 -0.81 -3.57 7.36
CA TYR A 14 -0.20 -4.82 6.98
C TYR A 14 1.28 -4.63 6.72
N ARG A 15 2.05 -5.64 7.12
CA ARG A 15 3.46 -5.80 6.77
C ARG A 15 3.65 -7.21 6.26
N VAL A 16 3.91 -7.35 4.96
CA VAL A 16 4.22 -8.62 4.31
C VAL A 16 5.70 -8.64 3.97
N GLN A 17 6.42 -9.67 4.42
CA GLN A 17 7.81 -9.87 3.99
C GLN A 17 7.80 -10.48 2.59
N LEU A 18 8.40 -9.79 1.63
CA LEU A 18 8.57 -10.30 0.27
C LEU A 18 9.99 -10.82 0.09
N HIS A 19 10.12 -11.94 -0.60
CA HIS A 19 11.36 -12.51 -1.08
C HIS A 19 11.83 -11.79 -2.34
N ASN A 20 13.15 -11.77 -2.54
CA ASN A 20 13.82 -11.34 -3.77
C ASN A 20 13.58 -9.88 -4.19
N ILE A 21 13.17 -8.99 -3.26
CA ILE A 21 12.95 -7.57 -3.57
C ILE A 21 14.13 -6.93 -4.33
N PRO A 22 15.41 -7.06 -3.91
CA PRO A 22 16.51 -6.42 -4.62
C PRO A 22 16.81 -7.01 -6.00
N GLN A 23 16.35 -8.23 -6.28
CA GLN A 23 16.52 -8.89 -7.57
C GLN A 23 15.53 -8.33 -8.60
N PHE A 24 14.26 -8.19 -8.23
CA PHE A 24 13.22 -7.68 -9.12
C PHE A 24 13.18 -6.16 -9.16
N LEU A 25 13.37 -5.49 -8.02
CA LEU A 25 13.41 -4.03 -7.88
C LEU A 25 14.81 -3.57 -7.46
N PRO A 26 15.80 -3.58 -8.38
CA PRO A 26 17.18 -3.22 -8.05
C PRO A 26 17.32 -1.73 -7.75
N THR A 27 16.54 -0.88 -8.42
CA THR A 27 16.60 0.58 -8.33
C THR A 27 15.75 1.11 -7.18
N ASP A 28 16.24 2.14 -6.51
CA ASP A 28 15.49 2.90 -5.51
C ASP A 28 14.83 4.11 -6.19
N ASN A 29 13.58 4.38 -5.80
CA ASN A 29 12.79 5.53 -6.25
C ASN A 29 12.79 6.59 -5.14
N GLU A 30 13.46 7.73 -5.38
CA GLU A 30 13.51 8.85 -4.44
C GLU A 30 12.13 9.53 -4.28
N TRP A 31 11.96 10.28 -3.19
CA TRP A 31 10.79 11.13 -3.02
C TRP A 31 10.65 12.15 -4.17
N ASN A 32 9.41 12.49 -4.49
CA ASN A 32 9.04 13.34 -5.62
C ASN A 32 9.40 14.81 -5.35
N LYS A 33 10.48 15.27 -6.00
CA LYS A 33 10.98 16.65 -5.91
C LYS A 33 10.09 17.67 -6.63
N ASN A 34 9.06 17.25 -7.36
CA ASN A 34 8.16 18.14 -8.09
C ASN A 34 6.80 18.32 -7.40
N TYR A 35 6.62 17.80 -6.18
CA TYR A 35 5.35 17.89 -5.46
C TYR A 35 5.46 18.75 -4.19
N PRO A 36 4.89 19.97 -4.17
CA PRO A 36 5.11 20.94 -3.09
C PRO A 36 4.78 20.42 -1.69
N THR A 37 3.71 19.63 -1.56
CA THR A 37 3.33 19.03 -0.27
C THR A 37 4.42 18.10 0.29
N ILE A 38 5.12 17.38 -0.59
CA ILE A 38 6.18 16.45 -0.21
C ILE A 38 7.50 17.18 0.04
N GLN A 39 7.79 18.23 -0.74
CA GLN A 39 8.96 19.09 -0.49
C GLN A 39 8.95 19.65 0.93
N ARG A 40 7.79 20.06 1.47
CA ARG A 40 7.68 20.54 2.87
C ARG A 40 8.11 19.52 3.92
N ILE A 41 8.15 18.23 3.58
CA ILE A 41 8.48 17.13 4.51
C ILE A 41 9.90 16.62 4.29
N PHE A 42 10.44 16.71 3.08
CA PHE A 42 11.75 16.14 2.75
C PHE A 42 12.82 17.16 2.37
N SER A 43 12.45 18.29 1.77
CA SER A 43 13.44 19.26 1.31
C SER A 43 14.05 20.00 2.51
N PRO A 44 15.38 20.21 2.52
CA PRO A 44 16.04 21.06 3.51
C PRO A 44 15.68 22.54 3.35
N ASP A 45 15.06 22.95 2.24
CA ASP A 45 14.66 24.33 1.98
C ASP A 45 13.52 24.80 2.89
N TYR A 46 12.81 23.86 3.54
CA TYR A 46 11.69 24.14 4.45
C TYR A 46 12.13 23.96 5.90
N PRO A 47 12.13 25.02 6.73
CA PRO A 47 12.53 24.93 8.14
C PRO A 47 11.70 23.93 8.96
N GLU A 48 10.43 23.71 8.60
CA GLU A 48 9.55 22.76 9.29
C GLU A 48 9.80 21.28 8.93
N SER A 49 10.54 21.01 7.84
CA SER A 49 10.75 19.68 7.27
C SER A 49 11.25 18.64 8.28
N PRO A 50 12.29 18.90 9.11
CA PRO A 50 12.74 17.93 10.11
C PRO A 50 11.66 17.53 11.11
N VAL A 51 10.83 18.48 11.54
CA VAL A 51 9.76 18.25 12.53
C VAL A 51 8.62 17.44 11.91
N LEU A 52 8.18 17.82 10.71
CA LEU A 52 7.13 17.10 10.00
C LEU A 52 7.56 15.67 9.67
N ARG A 53 8.80 15.49 9.19
CA ARG A 53 9.35 14.17 8.89
C ARG A 53 9.44 13.30 10.14
N GLN A 54 9.89 13.87 11.25
CA GLN A 54 9.95 13.15 12.53
C GLN A 54 8.54 12.75 13.02
N ALA A 55 7.52 13.59 12.80
CA ALA A 55 6.14 13.23 13.11
C ALA A 55 5.66 12.00 12.31
N VAL A 56 5.95 11.95 11.00
CA VAL A 56 5.63 10.78 10.17
C VAL A 56 6.40 9.54 10.62
N MET A 57 7.69 9.66 10.95
CA MET A 57 8.48 8.56 11.48
C MET A 57 7.91 8.00 12.79
N THR A 58 7.44 8.89 13.68
CA THR A 58 6.75 8.49 14.91
C THR A 58 5.42 7.79 14.61
N GLN A 59 4.63 8.28 13.66
CA GLN A 59 3.40 7.62 13.23
C GLN A 59 3.68 6.21 12.68
N HIS A 60 4.70 6.06 11.83
CA HIS A 60 5.13 4.75 11.33
C HIS A 60 5.50 3.81 12.47
N ALA A 61 6.32 4.29 13.41
CA ALA A 61 6.77 3.50 14.54
C ALA A 61 5.61 3.01 15.41
N VAL A 62 4.59 3.85 15.65
CA VAL A 62 3.38 3.46 16.41
C VAL A 62 2.56 2.42 15.65
N ILE A 63 2.38 2.59 14.35
CA ILE A 63 1.51 1.72 13.53
C ILE A 63 2.11 0.34 13.31
N TYR A 64 3.42 0.28 13.05
CA TYR A 64 4.13 -0.98 12.85
C TYR A 64 4.82 -1.49 14.12
N GLN A 65 4.48 -0.94 15.29
CA GLN A 65 4.95 -1.47 16.57
C GLN A 65 4.34 -2.86 16.80
N HIS A 66 5.21 -3.84 16.98
CA HIS A 66 4.81 -5.18 17.35
C HIS A 66 4.34 -5.20 18.81
N GLY A 67 3.17 -5.80 19.08
CA GLY A 67 2.61 -5.94 20.43
C GLY A 67 1.82 -7.23 20.59
N GLN A 68 1.77 -7.76 21.81
CA GLN A 68 1.16 -9.08 22.08
C GLN A 68 -0.34 -9.14 21.77
N GLU A 69 -1.08 -8.05 21.97
CA GLU A 69 -2.54 -8.01 21.77
C GLU A 69 -2.95 -7.42 20.41
N ARG A 70 -2.10 -6.58 19.82
CA ARG A 70 -2.43 -5.77 18.64
C ARG A 70 -1.78 -6.25 17.34
N THR A 71 -0.93 -7.28 17.41
CA THR A 71 -0.24 -7.82 16.23
C THR A 71 -0.60 -9.28 16.05
N LYS A 72 -1.19 -9.59 14.89
CA LYS A 72 -1.37 -10.96 14.43
C LYS A 72 -0.21 -11.32 13.50
N TYR A 73 0.41 -12.47 13.75
CA TYR A 73 1.46 -13.02 12.89
C TYR A 73 0.90 -14.21 12.12
N GLY A 74 1.42 -14.41 10.92
CA GLY A 74 1.05 -15.53 10.07
C GLY A 74 2.02 -15.68 8.91
N SER A 75 1.73 -16.66 8.06
CA SER A 75 2.42 -16.91 6.80
C SER A 75 1.41 -16.93 5.67
N VAL A 76 1.82 -16.44 4.51
CA VAL A 76 1.05 -16.51 3.28
C VAL A 76 1.72 -17.58 2.41
N ALA A 77 1.07 -18.73 2.25
CA ALA A 77 1.61 -19.86 1.49
C ALA A 77 1.02 -19.96 0.07
N SER A 78 -0.13 -19.32 -0.16
CA SER A 78 -0.83 -19.31 -1.45
C SER A 78 -1.41 -17.94 -1.80
N PRO A 79 -1.76 -17.68 -3.07
CA PRO A 79 -2.52 -16.49 -3.44
C PRO A 79 -3.85 -16.36 -2.68
N ALA A 80 -4.53 -17.49 -2.39
CA ALA A 80 -5.78 -17.48 -1.63
C ALA A 80 -5.57 -16.96 -0.20
N ASP A 81 -4.47 -17.34 0.45
CA ASP A 81 -4.12 -16.83 1.78
C ASP A 81 -3.87 -15.32 1.76
N PHE A 82 -3.27 -14.79 0.68
CA PHE A 82 -3.08 -13.34 0.51
C PHE A 82 -4.42 -12.64 0.35
N PHE A 83 -5.31 -13.15 -0.50
CA PHE A 83 -6.63 -12.56 -0.70
C PHE A 83 -7.45 -12.61 0.60
N GLU A 84 -7.46 -13.73 1.33
CA GLU A 84 -8.13 -13.85 2.62
C GLU A 84 -7.57 -12.85 3.64
N LEU A 85 -6.24 -12.68 3.69
CA LEU A 85 -5.56 -11.72 4.58
C LEU A 85 -6.08 -10.29 4.37
N VAL A 86 -6.37 -9.90 3.13
CA VAL A 86 -6.89 -8.56 2.78
C VAL A 86 -8.41 -8.55 2.60
N HIS A 87 -9.11 -9.55 3.15
CA HIS A 87 -10.56 -9.70 3.07
C HIS A 87 -11.12 -9.65 1.64
N ASN A 88 -10.40 -10.29 0.71
CA ASN A 88 -10.68 -10.29 -0.73
C ASN A 88 -10.83 -8.88 -1.32
N GLY A 89 -10.15 -7.89 -0.72
CA GLY A 89 -10.25 -6.48 -1.08
C GLY A 89 -11.61 -5.86 -0.81
N ARG A 90 -12.33 -6.33 0.22
CA ARG A 90 -13.65 -5.81 0.59
C ARG A 90 -13.74 -5.47 2.08
N ARG A 91 -14.57 -4.48 2.39
CA ARG A 91 -15.01 -4.16 3.76
C ARG A 91 -16.49 -3.82 3.73
N ASN A 92 -17.29 -4.44 4.61
CA ASN A 92 -18.75 -4.32 4.61
C ASN A 92 -19.35 -4.57 3.22
N ASP A 93 -18.85 -5.61 2.54
CA ASP A 93 -19.23 -5.98 1.17
C ASP A 93 -19.00 -4.89 0.11
N LYS A 94 -18.20 -3.86 0.40
CA LYS A 94 -17.80 -2.83 -0.56
C LYS A 94 -16.32 -2.99 -0.93
N PRO A 95 -15.91 -2.75 -2.19
CA PRO A 95 -14.52 -2.84 -2.58
C PRO A 95 -13.69 -1.78 -1.85
N VAL A 96 -12.42 -2.07 -1.57
CA VAL A 96 -11.48 -1.13 -0.95
C VAL A 96 -10.24 -0.96 -1.81
N LEU A 97 -9.72 0.26 -1.80
CA LEU A 97 -8.41 0.59 -2.35
C LEU A 97 -7.39 0.55 -1.21
N PHE A 98 -6.18 0.09 -1.46
CA PHE A 98 -5.07 0.11 -0.51
C PHE A 98 -3.98 1.06 -0.98
N THR A 99 -3.35 1.78 -0.05
CA THR A 99 -2.13 2.55 -0.31
C THR A 99 -0.93 1.74 0.19
N TYR A 100 0.16 1.69 -0.58
CA TYR A 100 1.32 0.88 -0.20
C TYR A 100 2.70 1.53 -0.44
N ALA A 101 3.70 1.02 0.27
CA ALA A 101 5.12 1.21 -0.02
C ALA A 101 5.88 -0.12 0.11
N ILE A 102 6.76 -0.40 -0.85
CA ILE A 102 7.72 -1.50 -0.80
C ILE A 102 9.08 -0.93 -0.44
N THR A 103 9.66 -1.42 0.64
CA THR A 103 11.04 -1.11 1.04
C THR A 103 11.90 -2.36 0.91
N SER A 104 13.21 -2.26 1.12
CA SER A 104 14.06 -3.45 1.23
C SER A 104 13.67 -4.41 2.36
N LYS A 105 12.82 -3.97 3.31
CA LYS A 105 12.37 -4.76 4.46
C LYS A 105 11.01 -5.43 4.27
N GLY A 106 10.31 -5.17 3.16
CA GLY A 106 8.99 -5.74 2.88
C GLY A 106 7.99 -4.75 2.29
N TRP A 107 6.76 -5.21 2.17
CA TRP A 107 5.60 -4.50 1.64
C TRP A 107 4.70 -4.05 2.79
N TYR A 108 4.46 -2.74 2.85
CA TYR A 108 3.73 -2.07 3.92
C TYR A 108 2.51 -1.39 3.30
N PHE A 109 1.32 -1.67 3.81
CA PHE A 109 0.09 -1.10 3.25
C PHE A 109 -1.05 -1.01 4.25
N SER A 110 -2.06 -0.21 3.90
CA SER A 110 -3.34 -0.09 4.61
C SER A 110 -4.41 0.39 3.65
N GLU A 111 -5.69 0.26 4.02
CA GLU A 111 -6.79 0.79 3.22
C GLU A 111 -6.70 2.32 3.02
N THR A 112 -6.90 2.77 1.78
CA THR A 112 -7.03 4.17 1.40
C THR A 112 -8.29 4.75 2.00
N GLY A 113 -8.21 5.98 2.52
CA GLY A 113 -9.36 6.67 3.12
C GLY A 113 -9.85 6.12 4.48
N ALA A 114 -9.23 5.08 5.03
CA ALA A 114 -9.55 4.56 6.36
C ALA A 114 -9.55 5.68 7.42
N ALA A 115 -10.62 5.75 8.22
CA ALA A 115 -10.88 6.86 9.14
C ALA A 115 -9.74 7.11 10.12
N PHE A 116 -9.08 6.05 10.58
CA PHE A 116 -7.91 6.12 11.47
C PHE A 116 -6.72 6.85 10.83
N PHE A 117 -6.58 6.78 9.50
CA PHE A 117 -5.44 7.31 8.73
C PHE A 117 -5.78 8.61 7.97
N LYS A 118 -6.92 9.25 8.25
CA LYS A 118 -7.33 10.50 7.57
C LYS A 118 -6.45 11.70 7.96
N ASP A 119 -5.97 11.73 9.19
CA ASP A 119 -5.17 12.84 9.73
C ASP A 119 -3.66 12.69 9.47
N MET A 120 -3.24 11.67 8.70
CA MET A 120 -1.83 11.43 8.41
C MET A 120 -1.34 12.23 7.19
N LEU A 121 -0.11 12.75 7.27
CA LEU A 121 0.46 13.69 6.30
C LEU A 121 0.59 13.10 4.88
N SER A 122 1.00 11.84 4.75
CA SER A 122 0.61 10.96 3.63
C SER A 122 0.80 9.50 4.01
N LYS A 123 -0.07 8.63 3.48
CA LYS A 123 -0.02 7.19 3.72
C LYS A 123 1.23 6.54 3.13
N HIS A 124 1.70 6.96 1.95
CA HIS A 124 2.95 6.42 1.38
C HIS A 124 4.14 6.72 2.30
N MET A 125 4.25 7.94 2.83
CA MET A 125 5.31 8.28 3.78
C MET A 125 5.14 7.53 5.10
N LEU A 126 3.90 7.35 5.58
CA LEU A 126 3.64 6.51 6.74
C LEU A 126 4.18 5.10 6.51
N HIS A 127 3.83 4.45 5.40
CA HIS A 127 4.22 3.08 5.11
C HIS A 127 5.73 2.91 4.92
N SER A 128 6.41 3.93 4.37
CA SER A 128 7.87 3.91 4.20
C SER A 128 8.67 4.36 5.44
N GLY A 129 8.00 4.89 6.47
CA GLY A 129 8.69 5.54 7.60
C GLY A 129 9.40 6.83 7.18
N ALA A 130 8.81 7.56 6.25
CA ALA A 130 9.35 8.75 5.60
C ALA A 130 10.77 8.53 5.05
N ALA A 131 11.05 7.35 4.48
CA ALA A 131 12.31 7.09 3.82
C ALA A 131 12.52 8.05 2.64
N PHE A 132 13.76 8.49 2.40
CA PHE A 132 14.09 9.35 1.25
C PHE A 132 13.91 8.63 -0.09
N SER A 133 13.94 7.30 -0.08
CA SER A 133 13.64 6.46 -1.22
C SER A 133 12.92 5.18 -0.80
N VAL A 134 12.24 4.55 -1.75
CA VAL A 134 11.59 3.24 -1.60
C VAL A 134 11.93 2.35 -2.79
N LYS A 135 11.67 1.05 -2.70
CA LYS A 135 11.76 0.15 -3.85
C LYS A 135 10.62 0.41 -4.82
N TYR A 136 9.41 0.55 -4.30
CA TYR A 136 8.24 0.95 -5.07
C TYR A 136 7.14 1.51 -4.18
N ALA A 137 6.13 2.17 -4.74
CA ALA A 137 4.99 2.71 -4.01
C ALA A 137 3.84 3.02 -4.97
N GLY A 138 2.60 2.86 -4.49
CA GLY A 138 1.41 3.11 -5.29
C GLY A 138 0.15 2.81 -4.50
N GLU A 139 -0.89 2.40 -5.23
CA GLU A 139 -2.14 1.88 -4.74
C GLU A 139 -2.39 0.47 -5.32
N PHE A 140 -3.27 -0.31 -4.70
CA PHE A 140 -3.74 -1.58 -5.27
C PHE A 140 -5.16 -1.87 -4.83
N HIS A 141 -5.85 -2.73 -5.56
CA HIS A 141 -7.14 -3.29 -5.19
C HIS A 141 -7.25 -4.75 -5.64
N ILE A 142 -8.24 -5.46 -5.10
CA ILE A 142 -8.57 -6.81 -5.54
C ILE A 142 -9.80 -6.72 -6.43
N GLN A 143 -9.68 -7.24 -7.65
CA GLN A 143 -10.78 -7.40 -8.57
C GLN A 143 -11.29 -8.84 -8.51
N GLN A 144 -12.60 -9.03 -8.39
CA GLN A 144 -13.25 -10.34 -8.49
C GLN A 144 -13.85 -10.48 -9.90
N ALA A 145 -13.57 -11.58 -10.58
CA ALA A 145 -14.17 -11.93 -11.86
C ALA A 145 -15.47 -12.74 -11.67
N ASP A 146 -16.23 -12.91 -12.75
CA ASP A 146 -17.53 -13.60 -12.74
C ASP A 146 -17.44 -15.09 -12.36
N ASP A 147 -16.27 -15.70 -12.52
CA ASP A 147 -15.99 -17.10 -12.14
C ASP A 147 -15.45 -17.25 -10.72
N ASP A 148 -15.63 -16.22 -9.87
CA ASP A 148 -15.14 -16.11 -8.50
C ASP A 148 -13.60 -16.15 -8.38
N THR A 149 -12.87 -15.94 -9.48
CA THR A 149 -11.42 -15.75 -9.41
C THR A 149 -11.05 -14.33 -8.96
N PHE A 150 -9.99 -14.23 -8.16
CA PHE A 150 -9.47 -12.95 -7.68
C PHE A 150 -8.20 -12.56 -8.42
N LYS A 151 -8.12 -11.27 -8.78
CA LYS A 151 -6.96 -10.63 -9.42
C LYS A 151 -6.45 -9.51 -8.54
N LEU A 152 -5.13 -9.46 -8.35
CA LEU A 152 -4.44 -8.31 -7.77
C LEU A 152 -4.18 -7.28 -8.88
N VAL A 153 -4.77 -6.09 -8.76
CA VAL A 153 -4.44 -4.94 -9.63
C VAL A 153 -3.64 -3.95 -8.81
N ILE A 154 -2.40 -3.69 -9.21
CA ILE A 154 -1.42 -2.88 -8.47
C ILE A 154 -0.82 -1.80 -9.38
N ASP A 155 -0.56 -0.62 -8.87
CA ASP A 155 -0.13 0.51 -9.68
C ASP A 155 1.07 1.28 -9.10
N ASN A 156 1.50 2.32 -9.81
CA ASN A 156 2.53 3.28 -9.38
C ASN A 156 1.95 4.63 -8.89
N ASN A 157 0.68 4.66 -8.48
CA ASN A 157 -0.02 5.86 -8.03
C ASN A 157 0.47 6.32 -6.65
N SER A 158 1.63 6.97 -6.63
CA SER A 158 2.20 7.60 -5.45
C SER A 158 2.62 9.03 -5.75
N GLY A 159 1.92 10.02 -5.19
CA GLY A 159 2.39 11.40 -5.20
C GLY A 159 3.71 11.59 -4.42
N THR A 160 4.02 10.69 -3.48
CA THR A 160 5.20 10.79 -2.61
C THR A 160 6.48 10.34 -3.31
N TYR A 161 6.45 9.23 -4.05
CA TYR A 161 7.65 8.65 -4.68
C TYR A 161 7.57 8.60 -6.21
N ALA A 162 6.36 8.65 -6.78
CA ALA A 162 6.07 8.59 -8.22
C ALA A 162 6.99 7.63 -9.00
N PRO A 163 7.03 6.32 -8.66
CA PRO A 163 7.88 5.39 -9.38
C PRO A 163 7.54 5.37 -10.89
N PRO A 164 8.55 5.19 -11.75
CA PRO A 164 8.36 5.24 -13.19
C PRO A 164 7.56 4.04 -13.69
N GLN A 165 6.75 4.25 -14.73
CA GLN A 165 5.93 3.22 -15.39
C GLN A 165 6.78 2.05 -15.91
N GLU A 166 8.02 2.32 -16.31
CA GLU A 166 8.92 1.32 -16.90
C GLU A 166 9.30 0.21 -15.92
N GLN A 167 9.04 0.41 -14.63
CA GLN A 167 9.26 -0.58 -13.57
C GLN A 167 8.01 -1.41 -13.24
N LEU A 168 6.84 -1.14 -13.83
CA LEU A 168 5.62 -1.93 -13.59
C LEU A 168 5.79 -3.43 -13.90
N PRO A 169 6.47 -3.84 -14.99
CA PRO A 169 6.72 -5.27 -15.23
C PRO A 169 7.53 -5.92 -14.09
N GLN A 170 8.51 -5.20 -13.53
CA GLN A 170 9.32 -5.70 -12.41
C GLN A 170 8.49 -5.85 -11.12
N LEU A 171 7.55 -4.94 -10.90
CA LEU A 171 6.61 -5.03 -9.79
C LEU A 171 5.71 -6.26 -9.94
N GLN A 172 5.18 -6.50 -11.14
CA GLN A 172 4.34 -7.66 -11.42
C GLN A 172 5.12 -8.96 -11.19
N GLU A 173 6.32 -9.08 -11.74
CA GLU A 173 7.20 -10.24 -11.52
C GLU A 173 7.52 -10.48 -10.04
N LEU A 174 7.73 -9.41 -9.26
CA LEU A 174 7.94 -9.52 -7.81
C LEU A 174 6.70 -10.14 -7.11
N MET A 175 5.50 -9.72 -7.49
CA MET A 175 4.26 -10.26 -6.91
C MET A 175 4.05 -11.72 -7.32
N GLU A 176 4.23 -12.06 -8.59
CA GLU A 176 4.12 -13.42 -9.10
C GLU A 176 5.16 -14.38 -8.48
N ASN A 177 6.39 -13.88 -8.21
CA ASN A 177 7.41 -14.64 -7.51
C ASN A 177 7.02 -14.95 -6.05
N ASN A 178 6.35 -14.01 -5.37
CA ASN A 178 5.97 -14.16 -3.97
C ASN A 178 4.65 -14.91 -3.77
N PHE A 179 3.78 -14.91 -4.78
CA PHE A 179 2.50 -15.59 -4.77
C PHE A 179 2.35 -16.44 -6.03
N PRO A 180 3.03 -17.60 -6.14
CA PRO A 180 2.99 -18.42 -7.34
C PRO A 180 1.55 -18.77 -7.74
N GLY A 181 1.18 -18.45 -8.99
CA GLY A 181 -0.18 -18.66 -9.52
C GLY A 181 -1.17 -17.54 -9.22
N ILE A 182 -0.76 -16.43 -8.60
CA ILE A 182 -1.59 -15.23 -8.49
C ILE A 182 -1.87 -14.66 -9.89
N ILE A 183 -3.10 -14.17 -10.11
CA ILE A 183 -3.40 -13.32 -11.25
C ILE A 183 -3.05 -11.89 -10.81
N CYS A 184 -1.99 -11.32 -11.39
CA CYS A 184 -1.52 -9.98 -11.08
C CYS A 184 -1.49 -9.13 -12.34
N GLU A 185 -1.90 -7.87 -12.23
CA GLU A 185 -1.82 -6.89 -13.29
C GLU A 185 -1.24 -5.59 -12.73
N ALA A 186 -0.08 -5.19 -13.25
CA ALA A 186 0.56 -3.93 -12.88
C ALA A 186 0.23 -2.83 -13.92
N LEU A 187 -0.50 -1.80 -13.50
CA LEU A 187 -0.98 -0.73 -14.39
C LEU A 187 -0.34 0.62 -14.05
N ASP A 188 -0.17 1.47 -15.06
CA ASP A 188 0.24 2.85 -14.82
C ASP A 188 -0.92 3.65 -14.23
N ARG A 189 -0.60 4.58 -13.33
CA ARG A 189 -1.56 5.46 -12.66
C ARG A 189 -2.45 6.25 -13.62
N ASP A 190 -1.98 6.49 -14.85
CA ASP A 190 -2.69 7.24 -15.89
C ASP A 190 -3.47 6.30 -16.84
N ASP A 191 -3.50 4.99 -16.57
CA ASP A 191 -4.32 4.02 -17.31
C ASP A 191 -5.82 4.30 -17.12
N GLU A 192 -6.57 4.35 -18.23
CA GLU A 192 -8.00 4.71 -18.22
C GLU A 192 -8.86 3.71 -17.45
N THR A 193 -8.55 2.41 -17.56
CA THR A 193 -9.32 1.36 -16.88
C THR A 193 -9.07 1.37 -15.37
N LEU A 194 -7.81 1.60 -14.96
CA LEU A 194 -7.44 1.78 -13.57
C LEU A 194 -8.13 3.01 -12.96
N MET A 195 -8.11 4.14 -13.67
CA MET A 195 -8.76 5.37 -13.22
C MET A 195 -10.27 5.20 -13.03
N GLU A 196 -10.93 4.46 -13.93
CA GLU A 196 -12.36 4.20 -13.81
C GLU A 196 -12.67 3.26 -12.64
N ALA A 197 -11.95 2.13 -12.52
CA ALA A 197 -12.08 1.23 -11.37
C ALA A 197 -11.87 1.97 -10.04
N ARG A 198 -10.88 2.88 -9.99
CA ARG A 198 -10.63 3.71 -8.82
C ARG A 198 -11.83 4.61 -8.47
N LYS A 199 -12.48 5.23 -9.46
CA LYS A 199 -13.70 6.04 -9.23
C LYS A 199 -14.85 5.19 -8.72
N GLU A 200 -15.08 4.02 -9.31
CA GLU A 200 -16.14 3.09 -8.89
C GLU A 200 -15.94 2.65 -7.43
N ILE A 201 -14.69 2.33 -7.05
CA ILE A 201 -14.35 1.99 -5.67
C ILE A 201 -14.73 3.14 -4.72
N PHE A 202 -14.37 4.39 -5.03
CA PHE A 202 -14.74 5.53 -4.18
C PHE A 202 -16.24 5.78 -4.14
N ALA A 203 -16.93 5.70 -5.28
CA ALA A 203 -18.38 5.87 -5.37
C ALA A 203 -19.15 4.85 -4.52
N ALA A 204 -18.62 3.64 -4.34
CA ALA A 204 -19.22 2.65 -3.45
C ALA A 204 -19.26 3.08 -1.96
N TRP A 205 -18.47 4.08 -1.56
CA TRP A 205 -18.39 4.59 -0.18
C TRP A 205 -19.09 5.93 0.04
N GLU A 206 -19.68 6.53 -1.00
CA GLU A 206 -20.60 7.66 -0.91
C GLU A 206 -22.00 7.23 -0.44
#